data_AF-A0A946UK15-F1
#
_entry.id   AF-A0A946UK15-F1
#
_cell.length_a   1.000
_cell.length_b   1.000
_cell.length_c   1.000
_cell.angle_alpha   90.00
_cell.angle_beta   90.00
_cell.angle_gamma   90.00
#
_symmetry.space_group_name_H-M   'P 1'
#
loop_
_entity.id
_entity.type
_entity.pdbx_description
1 polymer ?
#
loop_
_entity_poly.entity_id
_entity_poly.type
_entity_poly.pdbx_seq_one_letter_code
_entity_poly.pdbx_strand_id
1 'polypeptide(L)'
;MIAMHSTFNLTPGTSETEFRRAFDAFCEHLLGRKLMVGWRVMRRVEHDGYNADEPAGHYYLLTEFMDQAQAQACWDYVEADGPPIRGLHRAVREKTTDTSFFLASDIA
;
A
#
# COMPACT_ATOMS: atom_id res chain seq x y z
N MET A 1 8.41 -15.07 -1.63
CA MET A 1 7.59 -14.06 -0.91
C MET A 1 6.64 -13.44 -1.92
N ILE A 2 5.56 -12.80 -1.48
CA ILE A 2 4.64 -12.09 -2.38
C ILE A 2 4.49 -10.65 -1.90
N ALA A 3 4.48 -9.71 -2.84
CA ALA A 3 4.28 -8.30 -2.56
C ALA A 3 3.10 -7.75 -3.36
N MET A 4 2.21 -7.05 -2.67
CA MET A 4 1.23 -6.18 -3.33
C MET A 4 1.89 -4.82 -3.52
N HIS A 5 1.99 -4.42 -4.77
CA HIS A 5 2.54 -3.16 -5.20
C HIS A 5 1.42 -2.21 -5.54
N SER A 6 1.62 -0.92 -5.28
CA SER A 6 0.71 0.10 -5.78
C SER A 6 1.41 1.40 -6.09
N THR A 7 0.90 2.08 -7.11
CA THR A 7 1.20 3.47 -7.41
C THR A 7 -0.01 4.33 -7.15
N PHE A 8 0.21 5.55 -6.69
CA PHE A 8 -0.85 6.49 -6.34
C PHE A 8 -0.36 7.94 -6.41
N ASN A 9 -1.32 8.85 -6.34
CA ASN A 9 -1.11 10.27 -6.07
C ASN A 9 -1.72 10.64 -4.72
N LEU A 10 -1.21 11.69 -4.08
CA LEU A 10 -1.85 12.24 -2.88
C LEU A 10 -3.05 13.09 -3.28
N THR A 11 -4.15 12.95 -2.55
CA THR A 11 -5.31 13.85 -2.67
C THR A 11 -4.85 15.30 -2.46
N PRO A 12 -5.33 16.28 -3.25
CA PRO A 12 -4.94 17.68 -3.10
C PRO A 12 -5.05 18.18 -1.66
N GLY A 13 -3.99 18.84 -1.17
CA GLY A 13 -3.91 19.35 0.21
C GLY A 13 -3.41 18.33 1.24
N THR A 14 -3.28 17.05 0.90
CA THR A 14 -2.65 16.07 1.78
C THR A 14 -1.13 16.20 1.75
N SER A 15 -0.50 16.34 2.92
CA SER A 15 0.96 16.28 3.01
C SER A 15 1.48 14.85 3.11
N GLU A 16 2.71 14.60 2.65
CA GLU A 16 3.36 13.28 2.75
C GLU A 16 3.43 12.77 4.19
N THR A 17 3.73 13.65 5.15
CA THR A 17 3.78 13.29 6.58
C THR A 17 2.43 12.82 7.09
N GLU A 18 1.35 13.47 6.66
CA GLU A 18 -0.02 13.12 7.05
C GLU A 18 -0.43 11.78 6.46
N PHE A 19 -0.13 11.55 5.18
CA PHE A 19 -0.33 10.27 4.53
C PHE A 19 0.49 9.17 5.21
N ARG A 20 1.79 9.42 5.42
CA ARG A 20 2.70 8.44 6.02
C ARG A 20 2.23 7.98 7.38
N ARG A 21 1.79 8.90 8.24
CA ARG A 21 1.23 8.57 9.56
C ARG A 21 -0.02 7.70 9.46
N ALA A 22 -0.95 8.03 8.55
CA ALA A 22 -2.16 7.25 8.36
C ALA A 22 -1.86 5.83 7.83
N PHE A 23 -0.92 5.73 6.88
CA PHE A 23 -0.53 4.46 6.29
C PHE A 23 0.25 3.59 7.27
N ASP A 24 1.19 4.16 8.03
CA ASP A 24 1.92 3.41 9.07
C ASP A 24 0.95 2.86 10.12
N ALA A 25 -0.02 3.66 10.59
CA ALA A 25 -1.03 3.17 11.55
C ALA A 25 -1.89 2.01 10.99
N PHE A 26 -2.24 2.07 9.70
CA PHE A 26 -2.94 0.99 9.02
C PHE A 26 -2.08 -0.28 8.93
N CYS A 27 -0.83 -0.16 8.50
CA CYS A 27 0.08 -1.30 8.35
C CYS A 27 0.54 -1.88 9.69
N GLU A 28 0.79 -1.07 10.71
CA GLU A 28 1.11 -1.53 12.08
C GLU A 28 -0.03 -2.37 12.67
N HIS A 29 -1.28 -1.97 12.43
CA HIS A 29 -2.45 -2.75 12.83
C HIS A 29 -2.50 -4.12 12.13
N LEU A 30 -2.27 -4.16 10.82
CA LEU A 30 -2.23 -5.42 10.07
C LEU A 30 -1.05 -6.31 10.47
N LEU A 31 0.12 -5.72 10.71
CA LEU A 31 1.32 -6.40 11.20
C LEU A 31 1.07 -7.02 12.59
N GLY A 32 0.46 -6.28 13.52
CA GLY A 32 0.09 -6.78 14.85
C GLY A 32 -0.88 -7.96 14.82
N ARG A 33 -1.66 -8.08 13.74
CA ARG A 33 -2.57 -9.21 13.47
C ARG A 33 -1.93 -10.35 12.67
N LYS A 34 -0.63 -10.25 12.34
CA LYS A 34 0.11 -11.20 11.50
C LYS A 34 -0.48 -11.37 10.09
N LEU A 35 -1.11 -10.32 9.57
CA LEU A 35 -1.72 -10.31 8.23
C LEU A 35 -0.75 -9.84 7.15
N MET A 36 0.42 -9.33 7.52
CA MET A 36 1.51 -8.94 6.62
C MET A 36 2.84 -9.07 7.36
N VAL A 37 3.96 -8.92 6.65
CA VAL A 37 5.31 -8.98 7.25
C VAL A 37 6.12 -7.69 7.11
N GLY A 38 5.74 -6.81 6.20
CA GLY A 38 6.46 -5.56 5.98
C GLY A 38 5.75 -4.63 5.01
N TRP A 39 6.14 -3.36 5.02
CA TRP A 39 5.71 -2.37 4.04
C TRP A 39 6.80 -1.34 3.77
N ARG A 40 6.72 -0.71 2.60
CA ARG A 40 7.51 0.48 2.28
C ARG A 40 6.64 1.49 1.54
N VAL A 41 6.92 2.76 1.79
CA VAL A 41 6.34 3.91 1.06
C VAL A 41 7.50 4.71 0.49
N MET A 42 7.43 5.03 -0.79
CA MET A 42 8.46 5.75 -1.51
C MET A 42 7.84 6.84 -2.39
N ARG A 43 8.57 7.94 -2.54
CA ARG A 43 8.32 8.91 -3.61
C ARG A 43 9.06 8.42 -4.85
N ARG A 44 8.42 8.54 -6.01
CA ARG A 44 9.07 8.30 -7.30
C ARG A 44 10.13 9.37 -7.55
N VAL A 45 11.27 8.94 -8.09
CA VAL A 45 12.36 9.81 -8.54
C VAL A 45 12.62 9.44 -9.99
N GLU A 46 12.44 10.40 -10.90
CA GLU A 46 12.63 10.17 -12.33
C GLU A 46 14.10 9.88 -12.65
N HIS A 47 14.33 8.95 -13.58
CA HIS A 47 15.66 8.63 -14.08
C HIS A 47 15.68 8.74 -15.61
N ASP A 48 16.65 9.47 -16.16
CA ASP A 48 16.79 9.64 -17.61
C ASP A 48 17.01 8.28 -18.30
N GLY A 49 16.21 7.99 -19.33
CA GLY A 49 16.28 6.74 -20.11
C GLY A 49 15.71 5.47 -19.45
N TYR A 50 15.33 5.47 -18.17
CA TYR A 50 14.75 4.30 -17.46
C TYR A 50 13.35 4.57 -16.87
N ASN A 51 12.65 5.54 -17.45
CA ASN A 51 11.33 6.03 -17.04
C ASN A 51 10.25 5.72 -18.11
N ALA A 52 10.50 4.73 -18.97
CA ALA A 52 9.63 4.40 -20.09
C ALA A 52 8.47 3.51 -19.62
N ASP A 53 7.23 3.90 -19.96
CA ASP A 53 5.97 3.18 -19.70
C ASP A 53 5.51 3.06 -18.23
N GLU A 54 5.71 4.10 -17.42
CA GLU A 54 5.37 4.03 -16.00
C GLU A 54 3.88 4.22 -15.65
N PRO A 55 3.41 3.61 -14.54
CA PRO A 55 2.15 3.98 -13.94
C PRO A 55 2.13 5.47 -13.59
N ALA A 56 0.97 6.13 -13.72
CA ALA A 56 0.82 7.59 -13.57
C ALA A 56 1.07 8.14 -12.16
N GLY A 57 1.40 7.30 -11.17
CA GLY A 57 1.56 7.72 -9.77
C GLY A 57 2.92 8.37 -9.46
N HIS A 58 2.89 9.42 -8.63
CA HIS A 58 4.08 10.05 -8.04
C HIS A 58 4.62 9.31 -6.82
N TYR A 59 3.83 8.39 -6.26
CA TYR A 59 4.19 7.62 -5.07
C TYR A 59 4.00 6.14 -5.32
N TYR A 60 4.76 5.36 -4.56
CA TYR A 60 4.76 3.91 -4.62
C TYR A 60 4.68 3.32 -3.22
N LEU A 61 3.85 2.29 -3.06
CA LEU A 61 3.80 1.46 -1.87
C LEU A 61 4.06 -0.01 -2.22
N LEU A 62 4.65 -0.72 -1.28
CA LEU A 62 4.63 -2.18 -1.28
C LEU A 62 4.23 -2.70 0.09
N THR A 63 3.45 -3.76 0.11
CA THR A 63 3.11 -4.54 1.30
C THR A 63 3.52 -5.98 1.06
N GLU A 64 4.24 -6.56 2.01
CA GLU A 64 4.88 -7.87 1.89
C GLU A 64 4.10 -8.92 2.68
N PHE A 65 3.98 -10.09 2.08
CA PHE A 65 3.31 -11.26 2.63
C PHE A 65 4.22 -12.48 2.46
N MET A 66 4.17 -13.40 3.43
CA MET A 66 4.89 -14.66 3.36
C MET A 66 4.48 -15.47 2.12
N ASP A 67 3.17 -15.55 1.88
CA ASP A 67 2.56 -16.34 0.82
C ASP A 67 1.19 -15.75 0.40
N GLN A 68 0.55 -16.39 -0.57
CA GLN A 68 -0.73 -15.96 -1.11
C GLN A 68 -1.89 -16.14 -0.12
N ALA A 69 -1.77 -17.10 0.81
CA ALA A 69 -2.81 -17.33 1.82
C ALA A 69 -2.83 -16.20 2.85
N GLN A 70 -1.66 -15.71 3.28
CA GLN A 70 -1.57 -14.55 4.15
C GLN A 70 -2.09 -13.29 3.45
N ALA A 71 -1.73 -13.09 2.18
CA ALA A 71 -2.24 -11.97 1.39
C ALA A 71 -3.77 -11.97 1.30
N GLN A 72 -4.37 -13.12 0.98
CA GLN A 72 -5.82 -13.27 0.93
C GLN A 72 -6.48 -13.01 2.29
N ALA A 73 -5.94 -13.56 3.38
CA ALA A 73 -6.47 -13.33 4.72
C ALA A 73 -6.41 -11.83 5.12
N CYS A 74 -5.39 -11.11 4.66
CA CYS A 74 -5.30 -9.67 4.85
C CYS A 74 -6.42 -8.93 4.11
N TRP A 75 -6.65 -9.27 2.83
CA TRP A 75 -7.71 -8.64 2.04
C TRP A 75 -9.10 -8.95 2.60
N ASP A 76 -9.39 -10.20 2.93
CA ASP A 76 -10.66 -10.61 3.55
C ASP A 76 -10.93 -9.80 4.83
N TYR A 77 -9.89 -9.57 5.64
CA TYR A 77 -9.99 -8.76 6.85
C TYR A 77 -10.27 -7.28 6.57
N VAL A 78 -9.60 -6.70 5.57
CA VAL A 78 -9.83 -5.30 5.15
C VAL A 78 -11.23 -5.13 4.55
N GLU A 79 -11.66 -6.06 3.70
CA GLU A 79 -12.97 -6.07 3.03
C GLU A 79 -14.14 -6.33 3.98
N ALA A 80 -13.91 -7.06 5.07
CA ALA A 80 -14.91 -7.22 6.13
C ALA A 80 -15.32 -5.87 6.76
N ASP A 81 -14.52 -4.81 6.59
CA ASP A 81 -14.83 -3.42 6.93
C ASP A 81 -15.35 -3.23 8.38
N GLY A 82 -14.85 -4.07 9.29
CA GLY A 82 -15.17 -4.00 10.72
C GLY A 82 -14.38 -2.91 11.46
N PRO A 83 -14.78 -2.49 12.66
CA PRO A 83 -13.92 -1.70 13.53
C PRO A 83 -12.75 -2.56 14.07
N PRO A 84 -11.51 -2.02 14.18
CA PRO A 84 -11.10 -0.66 13.83
C PRO A 84 -10.67 -0.49 12.36
N ILE A 85 -10.55 -1.58 11.59
CA ILE A 85 -9.93 -1.58 10.26
C ILE A 85 -10.61 -0.63 9.27
N ARG A 86 -11.94 -0.50 9.32
CA ARG A 86 -12.70 0.47 8.52
C ARG A 86 -12.18 1.90 8.66
N GLY A 87 -11.92 2.33 9.90
CA GLY A 87 -11.45 3.69 10.18
C GLY A 87 -10.03 3.91 9.65
N LEU A 88 -9.16 2.92 9.84
CA LEU A 88 -7.77 2.97 9.38
C LEU A 88 -7.69 2.96 7.85
N HIS A 89 -8.42 2.04 7.21
CA HIS A 89 -8.46 1.94 5.75
C HIS A 89 -9.04 3.20 5.11
N ARG A 90 -10.13 3.73 5.67
CA ARG A 90 -10.71 5.00 5.22
C ARG A 90 -9.74 6.18 5.36
N ALA A 91 -8.98 6.26 6.47
CA ALA A 91 -8.01 7.34 6.69
C ALA A 91 -6.87 7.34 5.65
N VAL A 92 -6.50 6.17 5.12
CA VAL A 92 -5.58 6.05 3.98
C VAL A 92 -6.28 6.41 2.67
N ARG A 93 -7.44 5.80 2.41
CA ARG A 93 -8.17 5.97 1.14
C ARG A 93 -8.54 7.43 0.84
N GLU A 94 -8.92 8.22 1.84
CA GLU A 94 -9.24 9.63 1.65
C GLU A 94 -8.01 10.49 1.25
N LYS A 95 -6.80 9.98 1.50
CA LYS A 95 -5.52 10.65 1.24
C LYS A 95 -4.87 10.27 -0.08
N THR A 96 -5.43 9.30 -0.81
CA THR A 96 -4.88 8.84 -2.09
C THR A 96 -5.88 8.98 -3.24
N THR A 97 -5.35 9.21 -4.44
CA THR A 97 -6.09 9.20 -5.70
C THR A 97 -5.31 8.43 -6.76
N ASP A 98 -5.96 8.11 -7.87
CA ASP A 98 -5.37 7.44 -9.05
C ASP A 98 -4.58 6.17 -8.68
N THR A 99 -5.13 5.40 -7.74
CA THR A 99 -4.43 4.25 -7.17
C THR A 99 -4.58 3.04 -8.08
N SER A 100 -3.46 2.43 -8.45
CA SER A 100 -3.41 1.15 -9.16
C SER A 100 -2.63 0.13 -8.35
N PHE A 101 -3.01 -1.14 -8.46
CA PHE A 101 -2.46 -2.24 -7.67
C PHE A 101 -2.04 -3.41 -8.59
N PHE A 102 -0.98 -4.11 -8.22
CA PHE A 102 -0.63 -5.40 -8.82
C PHE A 102 0.10 -6.29 -7.82
N LEU A 103 -0.11 -7.59 -7.93
CA LEU A 103 0.54 -8.60 -7.10
C LEU A 103 1.74 -9.17 -7.85
N ALA A 104 2.89 -9.28 -7.18
CA ALA A 104 4.07 -9.94 -7.73
C ALA A 104 4.64 -10.96 -6.73
N SER A 105 5.31 -11.97 -7.27
CA SER A 105 6.05 -12.97 -6.51
C SER A 105 7.49 -13.02 -6.98
N ASP A 106 8.38 -13.49 -6.11
CA ASP A 106 9.74 -13.81 -6.51
C ASP A 106 9.73 -14.88 -7.63
N ILE A 107 10.65 -14.73 -8.58
CA ILE A 107 10.98 -15.80 -9.53
C ILE A 107 12.02 -16.74 -8.89
N ALA A 108 12.00 -18.01 -9.31
CA ALA A 108 12.95 -19.02 -8.87
C ALA A 108 14.31 -18.90 -9.58
#